data_AF-A0A7R9ZUM8-F1
#
_entry.id   AF-A0A7R9ZUM8-F1
#
_cell.length_a   1.000
_cell.length_b   1.000
_cell.length_c   1.000
_cell.angle_alpha   90.00
_cell.angle_beta   90.00
_cell.angle_gamma   90.00
#
_symmetry.space_group_name_H-M   'P 1'
#
loop_
_entity.id
_entity.type
_entity.pdbx_description
1 polymer ?
#
loop_
_entity_poly.entity_id
_entity_poly.type
_entity_poly.pdbx_seq_one_letter_code
_entity_poly.pdbx_strand_id
1 'polypeptide(L)'
;MGAPTFPASSSRPPQPHREAANFRRGNGLHDNNENETDKENLEATYTSLIREYLQVMCLENATVLAERMVASCQTPNAYYLLAVCHYRSGAPQRALAVLAKNSATKQDSATC
;
A
#
# COMPACT_ATOMS: atom_id res chain seq x y z
N MET A 1 -24.76 61.99 9.33
CA MET A 1 -25.01 61.16 10.54
C MET A 1 -25.02 59.70 10.05
N GLY A 2 -23.89 59.01 9.84
CA GLY A 2 -22.88 58.58 10.80
C GLY A 2 -23.01 57.06 10.98
N ALA A 3 -22.44 56.25 10.06
CA ALA A 3 -22.52 54.79 10.14
C ALA A 3 -21.50 54.24 11.16
N PRO A 4 -21.85 53.29 12.03
CA PRO A 4 -20.90 52.72 12.98
C PRO A 4 -19.98 51.70 12.31
N THR A 5 -18.67 51.94 12.41
CA THR A 5 -17.60 51.02 12.08
C THR A 5 -17.43 50.02 13.23
N PHE A 6 -17.53 48.72 12.96
CA PHE A 6 -17.19 47.68 13.95
C PHE A 6 -15.80 47.11 13.65
N PRO A 7 -14.91 46.98 14.65
CA PRO A 7 -13.60 46.37 14.45
C PRO A 7 -13.72 44.87 14.23
N ALA A 8 -12.99 44.35 13.23
CA ALA A 8 -12.85 42.93 12.99
C ALA A 8 -12.11 42.27 14.17
N SER A 9 -12.84 41.49 14.99
CA SER A 9 -12.22 40.57 15.96
C SER A 9 -11.51 39.44 15.22
N SER A 10 -10.22 39.65 14.96
CA SER A 10 -9.29 38.60 14.53
C SER A 10 -8.98 37.68 15.70
N SER A 11 -9.82 36.67 15.91
CA SER A 11 -9.52 35.55 16.80
C SER A 11 -8.53 34.59 16.13
N ARG A 12 -7.23 34.97 16.08
CA ARG A 12 -6.15 34.01 15.80
C ARG A 12 -5.60 33.48 17.13
N PRO A 13 -5.56 32.15 17.34
CA PRO A 13 -4.91 31.58 18.52
C PRO A 13 -3.39 31.86 18.48
N PRO A 14 -2.73 31.98 19.65
CA PRO A 14 -1.29 32.16 19.72
C PRO A 14 -0.56 30.93 19.16
N GLN A 15 0.36 31.14 18.22
CA GLN A 15 1.22 30.07 17.71
C GLN A 15 2.23 29.64 18.78
N PRO A 16 2.49 28.33 18.97
CA PRO A 16 3.58 27.87 19.81
C PRO A 16 4.92 28.15 19.11
N HIS A 17 5.82 28.80 19.85
CA HIS A 17 7.20 29.09 19.46
C HIS A 17 7.97 27.78 19.23
N ARG A 18 8.10 27.33 17.99
CA ARG A 18 8.87 26.14 17.64
C ARG A 18 10.33 26.53 17.42
N GLU A 19 11.15 26.28 18.45
CA GLU A 19 12.61 26.44 18.40
C GLU A 19 13.21 25.59 17.27
N ALA A 20 13.97 26.25 16.40
CA ALA A 20 14.78 25.62 15.38
C ALA A 20 16.03 25.03 16.03
N ALA A 21 15.99 23.74 16.36
CA ALA A 21 17.15 22.97 16.79
C ALA A 21 17.63 22.04 15.67
N ASN A 22 18.74 22.45 15.06
CA ASN A 22 19.81 21.61 14.53
C ASN A 22 19.48 20.61 13.42
N PHE A 23 19.64 21.10 12.19
CA PHE A 23 20.28 20.36 11.10
C PHE A 23 21.59 19.72 11.60
N ARG A 24 21.55 18.44 12.00
CA ARG A 24 22.75 17.60 12.04
C ARG A 24 22.68 16.59 10.90
N ARG A 25 23.64 16.75 9.99
CA ARG A 25 24.14 15.76 9.04
C ARG A 25 24.20 14.38 9.69
N GLY A 26 23.43 13.45 9.16
CA GLY A 26 23.74 12.03 9.20
C GLY A 26 24.12 11.60 7.78
N ASN A 27 25.41 11.62 7.47
CA ASN A 27 25.98 10.77 6.44
C ASN A 27 25.84 9.32 6.96
N GLY A 28 25.06 8.49 6.29
CA GLY A 28 24.95 7.07 6.59
C GLY A 28 24.74 6.31 5.30
N LEU A 29 25.82 5.74 4.75
CA LEU A 29 25.74 4.67 3.77
C LEU A 29 24.84 3.56 4.33
N HIS A 30 23.63 3.35 3.79
CA HIS A 30 22.86 2.10 3.94
C HIS A 30 21.64 2.00 2.97
N ASP A 31 21.76 2.45 1.73
CA ASP A 31 20.61 2.51 0.79
C ASP A 31 20.04 1.16 0.29
N ASN A 32 20.60 0.01 0.67
CA ASN A 32 20.15 -1.28 0.11
C ASN A 32 19.19 -2.08 1.00
N ASN A 33 19.06 -1.78 2.30
CA ASN A 33 18.27 -2.60 3.24
C ASN A 33 16.86 -2.05 3.53
N GLU A 34 16.65 -0.74 3.29
CA GLU A 34 15.35 -0.09 3.52
C GLU A 34 14.31 -0.54 2.49
N ASN A 35 14.73 -0.76 1.23
CA ASN A 35 13.85 -1.09 0.12
C ASN A 35 13.25 -2.51 0.22
N GLU A 36 13.96 -3.48 0.79
CA GLU A 36 13.40 -4.81 1.06
C GLU A 36 12.40 -4.76 2.23
N THR A 37 12.78 -4.07 3.30
CA THR A 37 11.92 -3.89 4.48
C THR A 37 10.61 -3.18 4.11
N ASP A 38 10.67 -2.18 3.24
CA ASP A 38 9.49 -1.47 2.73
C ASP A 38 8.56 -2.37 1.91
N LYS A 39 9.12 -3.27 1.08
CA LYS A 39 8.33 -4.23 0.30
C LYS A 39 7.66 -5.26 1.19
N GLU A 40 8.34 -5.77 2.21
CA GLU A 40 7.77 -6.70 3.19
C GLU A 40 6.65 -6.04 4.00
N ASN A 41 6.87 -4.81 4.46
CA ASN A 41 5.85 -4.02 5.17
C ASN A 41 4.63 -3.73 4.28
N LEU A 42 4.88 -3.42 3.01
CA LEU A 42 3.83 -3.20 2.01
C LEU A 42 3.05 -4.49 1.75
N GLU A 43 3.74 -5.62 1.60
CA GLU A 43 3.13 -6.95 1.42
C GLU A 43 2.24 -7.33 2.61
N ALA A 44 2.72 -7.11 3.83
CA ALA A 44 1.98 -7.37 5.07
C ALA A 44 0.71 -6.51 5.17
N THR A 45 0.80 -5.24 4.76
CA THR A 45 -0.32 -4.30 4.73
C THR A 45 -1.39 -4.75 3.74
N TYR A 46 -1.01 -5.04 2.50
CA TYR A 46 -1.93 -5.56 1.49
C TYR A 46 -2.57 -6.88 1.94
N THR A 47 -1.77 -7.81 2.48
CA THR A 47 -2.25 -9.11 2.95
C THR A 47 -3.33 -8.95 4.01
N SER A 48 -3.13 -8.05 5.00
CA SER A 48 -4.11 -7.79 6.05
C SER A 48 -5.41 -7.24 5.49
N LEU A 49 -5.35 -6.21 4.65
CA LEU A 49 -6.53 -5.58 4.05
C LEU A 49 -7.31 -6.54 3.15
N ILE A 50 -6.62 -7.31 2.29
CA ILE A 50 -7.25 -8.28 1.41
C ILE A 50 -7.99 -9.33 2.23
N ARG A 51 -7.38 -9.86 3.30
CA ARG A 51 -8.02 -10.84 4.19
C ARG A 51 -9.28 -10.26 4.86
N GLU A 52 -9.23 -9.02 5.32
CA GLU A 52 -10.39 -8.34 5.90
C GLU A 52 -11.52 -8.18 4.89
N TYR A 53 -11.24 -7.69 3.68
CA TYR A 53 -12.26 -7.58 2.62
C TYR A 53 -12.83 -8.94 2.20
N LEU A 54 -12.01 -10.00 2.21
CA LEU A 54 -12.46 -11.37 1.98
C LEU A 54 -13.37 -11.90 3.11
N GLN A 55 -13.20 -11.45 4.35
CA GLN A 55 -14.07 -11.82 5.47
C GLN A 55 -15.44 -11.15 5.38
N VAL A 56 -15.47 -9.86 5.01
CA VAL A 56 -16.71 -9.10 4.83
C VAL A 56 -17.36 -9.29 3.45
N MET A 57 -16.89 -10.26 2.66
CA MET A 57 -17.41 -10.60 1.32
C MET A 57 -17.37 -9.46 0.29
N CYS A 58 -16.52 -8.45 0.50
CA CYS A 58 -16.28 -7.36 -0.44
C CYS A 58 -15.26 -7.78 -1.52
N LEU A 59 -15.66 -8.73 -2.37
CA LEU A 59 -14.75 -9.43 -3.30
C LEU A 59 -14.14 -8.51 -4.37
N GLU A 60 -14.87 -7.50 -4.84
CA GLU A 60 -14.35 -6.54 -5.84
C GLU A 60 -13.18 -5.73 -5.27
N ASN A 61 -13.33 -5.18 -4.05
CA ASN A 61 -12.27 -4.45 -3.37
C ASN A 61 -11.06 -5.34 -3.08
N ALA A 62 -11.30 -6.58 -2.61
CA ALA A 62 -10.25 -7.56 -2.37
C ALA A 62 -9.46 -7.87 -3.67
N THR A 63 -10.17 -8.00 -4.79
CA THR A 63 -9.56 -8.29 -6.10
C THR A 63 -8.69 -7.12 -6.56
N VAL A 64 -9.19 -5.89 -6.52
CA VAL A 64 -8.41 -4.70 -6.92
C VAL A 64 -7.16 -4.53 -6.06
N LEU A 65 -7.26 -4.78 -4.75
CA LEU A 65 -6.09 -4.72 -3.87
C LEU A 65 -5.09 -5.83 -4.16
N ALA A 66 -5.56 -7.05 -4.45
CA ALA A 66 -4.68 -8.16 -4.82
C ALA A 66 -3.97 -7.91 -6.16
N GLU A 67 -4.64 -7.31 -7.14
CA GLU A 67 -4.02 -6.91 -8.41
C GLU A 67 -2.92 -5.86 -8.20
N ARG A 68 -3.18 -4.85 -7.34
CA ARG A 68 -2.17 -3.85 -6.96
C ARG A 68 -0.99 -4.46 -6.21
N MET A 69 -1.28 -5.42 -5.33
CA MET A 69 -0.25 -6.16 -4.61
C MET A 69 0.63 -6.93 -5.58
N VAL A 70 0.08 -7.64 -6.57
CA VAL A 70 0.87 -8.33 -7.61
C VAL A 70 1.71 -7.37 -8.45
N ALA A 71 1.17 -6.19 -8.78
CA ALA A 71 1.91 -5.18 -9.52
C ALA A 71 3.08 -4.57 -8.73
N SER A 72 2.92 -4.44 -7.40
CA SER A 72 3.92 -3.83 -6.52
C SER A 72 4.94 -4.86 -6.00
N CYS A 73 4.43 -5.99 -5.53
CA CYS A 73 5.14 -7.09 -4.89
C CYS A 73 4.82 -8.38 -5.67
N GLN A 74 5.73 -8.79 -6.56
CA GLN A 74 5.58 -10.01 -7.36
C GLN A 74 5.90 -11.27 -6.55
N THR A 75 5.36 -11.37 -5.33
CA THR A 75 5.61 -12.50 -4.42
C THR A 75 4.63 -13.64 -4.69
N PRO A 76 5.00 -14.89 -4.38
CA PRO A 76 4.09 -16.03 -4.52
C PRO A 76 2.78 -15.87 -3.74
N ASN A 77 2.85 -15.20 -2.60
CA ASN A 77 1.71 -14.89 -1.74
C ASN A 77 0.74 -13.88 -2.42
N ALA A 78 1.26 -12.86 -3.11
CA ALA A 78 0.43 -11.94 -3.88
C ALA A 78 -0.39 -12.66 -4.98
N TYR A 79 0.26 -13.54 -5.75
CA TYR A 79 -0.42 -14.35 -6.78
C TYR A 79 -1.45 -15.31 -6.17
N TYR A 80 -1.12 -15.92 -5.02
CA TYR A 80 -2.04 -16.79 -4.31
C TYR A 80 -3.30 -16.05 -3.85
N LEU A 81 -3.14 -14.87 -3.22
CA LEU A 81 -4.27 -14.06 -2.76
C LEU A 81 -5.15 -13.60 -3.92
N LEU A 82 -4.56 -13.22 -5.06
CA LEU A 82 -5.32 -12.89 -6.27
C LEU A 82 -6.12 -14.08 -6.79
N ALA A 83 -5.51 -15.28 -6.82
CA ALA A 83 -6.20 -16.50 -7.22
C ALA A 83 -7.38 -16.84 -6.29
N VAL A 84 -7.20 -16.66 -4.97
CA VAL A 84 -8.29 -16.83 -3.98
C VAL A 84 -9.43 -15.84 -4.23
N CYS A 85 -9.11 -14.58 -4.53
CA CYS A 85 -10.13 -13.57 -4.85
C CYS A 85 -10.94 -13.95 -6.09
N HIS A 86 -10.28 -14.39 -7.17
CA HIS A 86 -10.97 -14.86 -8.38
C HIS A 86 -11.80 -16.14 -8.14
N TYR A 87 -11.28 -17.08 -7.37
CA TYR A 87 -12.00 -18.31 -7.03
C TYR A 87 -13.29 -18.00 -6.26
N ARG A 88 -13.21 -17.15 -5.22
CA ARG A 88 -14.37 -16.75 -4.41
C ARG A 88 -15.36 -15.87 -5.18
N SER A 89 -14.90 -15.16 -6.21
CA SER A 89 -15.75 -14.38 -7.12
C SER A 89 -16.45 -15.22 -8.20
N GLY A 90 -16.30 -16.54 -8.18
CA GLY A 90 -16.93 -17.43 -9.16
C GLY A 90 -16.20 -17.53 -10.50
N ALA A 91 -14.94 -17.10 -10.57
CA ALA A 91 -14.10 -17.17 -11.77
C ALA A 91 -12.90 -18.13 -11.59
N PRO A 92 -13.13 -19.44 -11.39
CA PRO A 92 -12.06 -20.40 -11.10
C PRO A 92 -11.06 -20.56 -12.26
N GLN A 93 -11.50 -20.38 -13.51
CA GLN A 93 -10.60 -20.41 -14.67
C GLN A 93 -9.56 -19.29 -14.62
N ARG A 94 -9.95 -18.08 -14.17
CA ARG A 94 -9.03 -16.97 -13.97
C ARG A 94 -8.06 -17.25 -12.83
N ALA A 95 -8.53 -17.84 -11.74
CA ALA A 95 -7.67 -18.24 -10.62
C ALA A 95 -6.57 -19.21 -11.08
N LEU A 96 -6.93 -20.22 -11.89
CA LEU A 96 -5.95 -21.16 -12.46
C LEU A 96 -4.96 -20.47 -13.40
N ALA A 97 -5.42 -19.54 -14.24
CA ALA A 97 -4.54 -18.79 -15.14
C ALA A 97 -3.50 -17.95 -14.37
N VAL A 98 -3.89 -17.33 -13.26
CA VAL A 98 -2.97 -16.58 -12.37
C VAL A 98 -1.90 -17.50 -11.78
N LEU A 99 -2.28 -18.68 -11.28
CA LEU A 99 -1.33 -19.64 -10.72
C LEU A 99 -0.39 -20.21 -11.78
N ALA A 100 -0.90 -20.52 -12.97
CA ALA A 100 -0.09 -20.98 -14.10
C ALA A 100 0.95 -19.93 -14.53
N LYS A 101 0.56 -18.65 -14.56
CA LYS A 101 1.47 -17.54 -14.87
C LYS A 101 2.62 -17.42 -13.87
N ASN A 102 2.33 -17.56 -12.57
CA ASN A 102 3.34 -17.54 -11.52
C ASN A 102 4.34 -18.71 -11.63
N SER A 103 3.87 -19.90 -12.02
CA SER A 103 4.78 -21.03 -12.27
C SER A 103 5.69 -20.81 -13.49
N ALA A 104 5.20 -20.15 -14.53
CA ALA A 104 6.00 -19.84 -15.72
C ALA A 104 7.11 -18.83 -15.42
N THR A 105 6.80 -17.75 -14.67
CA THR A 105 7.80 -16.74 -14.29
C THR A 105 8.95 -17.28 -13.45
N LYS A 106 8.77 -18.41 -12.74
CA LYS A 106 9.86 -19.07 -12.00
C LYS A 106 10.80 -19.89 -12.88
N GLN A 107 10.35 -20.35 -14.05
CA GLN A 107 11.18 -21.16 -14.94
C GLN A 107 12.18 -20.29 -15.73
N ASP A 108 11.81 -19.06 -16.07
CA ASP A 108 12.67 -18.14 -16.82
C ASP A 108 13.86 -17.59 -16.01
N SER A 109 13.80 -17.62 -14.67
CA SER A 109 14.90 -17.17 -13.79
C SER A 109 15.96 -18.23 -13.50
N ALA A 110 15.84 -19.44 -14.07
CA ALA A 110 16.73 -20.58 -13.80
C ALA A 110 17.63 -20.97 -14.99
N THR A 111 17.73 -20.12 -16.03
CA THR A 111 18.53 -20.42 -17.23
C THR A 111 19.38 -19.20 -17.63
N CYS A 112 20.50 -18.99 -16.92
CA CYS A 112 21.68 -18.25 -17.37
C CYS A 112 22.90 -18.80 -16.63
#